data_AF-A0A849TRM0-F1
#
_entry.id   AF-A0A849TRM0-F1
#
_cell.length_a   1.000
_cell.length_b   1.000
_cell.length_c   1.000
_cell.angle_alpha   90.00
_cell.angle_beta   90.00
_cell.angle_gamma   90.00
#
_symmetry.space_group_name_H-M   'P 1'
#
loop_
_entity.id
_entity.type
_entity.pdbx_description
1 polymer ?
#
loop_
_entity_poly.entity_id
_entity_poly.type
_entity_poly.pdbx_seq_one_letter_code
_entity_poly.pdbx_strand_id
1 'polypeptide(L)'
;MQRHALLVLATLAFVPVFVMGCGHVPVASMWKLRNADAMTVDPAIIRVAVRAPAMLVARPRGAKLIVKGRATQSAQDFEREFVLEQDETAVEPVLLRERSTGEALTMFRISTSDVPVLRSLQAQTRSATGAKATGSIGVKLEACRRGPLPAGPLLTTTYLKLDVEAGFVPVLAAVDLRRELDAKQLEVELPPCS
;
A
#
# COMPACT_ATOMS: atom_id res chain seq x y z
N MET A 1 -50.29 22.07 -47.87
CA MET A 1 -49.54 23.34 -47.93
C MET A 1 -48.78 23.53 -46.62
N GLN A 2 -47.48 23.85 -46.73
CA GLN A 2 -46.52 24.43 -45.75
C GLN A 2 -46.33 23.72 -44.38
N ARG A 3 -45.27 22.91 -44.18
CA ARG A 3 -43.86 23.24 -43.79
C ARG A 3 -43.74 23.98 -42.45
N HIS A 4 -43.15 23.31 -41.44
CA HIS A 4 -42.16 23.79 -40.43
C HIS A 4 -41.83 22.56 -39.54
N ALA A 5 -40.86 21.69 -39.83
CA ALA A 5 -39.41 21.86 -39.70
C ALA A 5 -38.98 22.48 -38.35
N LEU A 6 -38.85 21.66 -37.32
CA LEU A 6 -38.05 21.96 -36.12
C LEU A 6 -37.32 20.68 -35.68
N LEU A 7 -36.09 20.56 -36.14
CA LEU A 7 -35.06 19.64 -35.68
C LEU A 7 -34.82 19.89 -34.18
N VAL A 8 -35.25 18.97 -33.33
CA VAL A 8 -34.80 18.91 -31.93
C VAL A 8 -33.39 18.33 -31.95
N LEU A 9 -32.39 19.20 -31.90
CA LEU A 9 -31.00 18.82 -31.68
C LEU A 9 -30.92 18.13 -30.31
N ALA A 10 -30.78 16.80 -30.31
CA ALA A 10 -30.37 16.04 -29.15
C ALA A 10 -28.89 16.34 -28.89
N THR A 11 -28.61 17.35 -28.07
CA THR A 11 -27.29 17.58 -27.47
C THR A 11 -26.96 16.40 -26.55
N LEU A 12 -26.22 15.43 -27.08
CA LEU A 12 -25.49 14.43 -26.29
C LEU A 12 -24.54 15.21 -25.35
N ALA A 13 -24.94 15.39 -24.10
CA ALA A 13 -24.07 15.87 -23.04
C ALA A 13 -23.04 14.78 -22.76
N PHE A 14 -21.86 14.88 -23.39
CA PHE A 14 -20.70 14.06 -23.10
C PHE A 14 -20.21 14.47 -21.71
N VAL A 15 -20.67 13.77 -20.66
CA VAL A 15 -20.19 13.97 -19.28
C VAL A 15 -18.81 13.33 -19.20
N PRO A 16 -17.70 14.10 -19.08
CA PRO A 16 -16.40 13.52 -18.86
C PRO A 16 -16.41 12.92 -17.45
N VAL A 17 -16.40 11.59 -17.38
CA VAL A 17 -16.14 10.87 -16.13
C VAL A 17 -14.68 11.16 -15.77
N PHE A 18 -14.45 12.16 -14.91
CA PHE A 18 -13.15 12.38 -14.32
C PHE A 18 -12.83 11.18 -13.41
N VAL A 19 -12.01 10.27 -13.92
CA VAL A 19 -11.42 9.18 -13.13
C VAL A 19 -10.35 9.78 -12.22
N MET A 20 -10.77 10.45 -11.15
CA MET A 20 -9.89 10.77 -10.03
C MET A 20 -9.92 9.58 -9.08
N GLY A 21 -8.89 8.75 -9.07
CA GLY A 21 -8.85 7.65 -8.09
C GLY A 21 -7.71 6.64 -8.12
N CYS A 22 -6.85 6.61 -9.15
CA CYS A 22 -5.74 5.64 -9.20
C CYS A 22 -4.34 6.28 -9.37
N GLY A 23 -4.21 7.59 -9.16
CA GLY A 23 -3.00 8.35 -9.51
C GLY A 23 -1.76 8.06 -8.66
N HIS A 24 -1.90 7.38 -7.52
CA HIS A 24 -0.79 7.12 -6.60
C HIS A 24 -0.06 5.81 -6.88
N VAL A 25 -0.59 4.92 -7.73
CA VAL A 25 0.09 3.66 -8.10
C VAL A 25 0.88 3.91 -9.40
N PRO A 26 2.22 3.85 -9.38
CA PRO A 26 3.00 4.07 -10.59
C PRO A 26 2.70 3.00 -11.65
N VAL A 27 2.56 3.40 -12.91
CA VAL A 27 2.24 2.49 -14.02
C VAL A 27 3.28 1.37 -14.16
N ALA A 28 4.56 1.69 -13.97
CA ALA A 28 5.65 0.71 -13.98
C ALA A 28 5.51 -0.34 -12.85
N SER A 29 4.91 0.04 -11.73
CA SER A 29 4.63 -0.87 -10.60
C SER A 29 3.46 -1.80 -10.88
N MET A 30 2.46 -1.38 -11.66
CA MET A 30 1.25 -2.17 -11.90
C MET A 30 1.55 -3.56 -12.47
N TRP A 31 2.51 -3.66 -13.40
CA TRP A 31 2.88 -4.96 -13.97
C TRP A 31 3.54 -5.89 -12.93
N LYS A 32 4.44 -5.35 -12.10
CA LYS A 32 5.11 -6.10 -11.04
C LYS A 32 4.13 -6.54 -9.96
N LEU A 33 3.18 -5.68 -9.57
CA LEU A 33 2.19 -5.95 -8.53
C LEU A 33 1.05 -6.85 -9.00
N ARG A 34 0.71 -6.84 -10.30
CA ARG A 34 -0.30 -7.75 -10.86
C ARG A 34 0.06 -9.23 -10.66
N ASN A 35 1.35 -9.55 -10.70
CA ASN A 35 1.84 -10.91 -10.51
C ASN A 35 2.14 -11.24 -9.05
N ALA A 36 2.00 -10.27 -8.14
CA ALA A 36 2.17 -10.49 -6.72
C ALA A 36 0.96 -11.22 -6.15
N ASP A 37 1.19 -12.44 -5.65
CA ASP A 37 0.18 -13.24 -4.98
C ASP A 37 0.62 -13.57 -3.56
N ALA A 38 -0.21 -13.22 -2.58
CA ALA A 38 0.05 -13.52 -1.18
C ALA A 38 0.16 -15.02 -0.89
N MET A 39 -0.37 -15.87 -1.77
CA MET A 39 -0.31 -17.33 -1.65
C MET A 39 0.98 -17.93 -2.21
N THR A 40 1.84 -17.18 -2.90
CA THR A 40 3.06 -17.73 -3.52
C THR A 40 4.34 -17.04 -3.07
N VAL A 41 4.26 -15.78 -2.60
CA VAL A 41 5.42 -15.06 -2.06
C VAL A 41 6.06 -15.82 -0.88
N ASP A 42 7.40 -15.86 -0.81
CA ASP A 42 8.10 -16.30 0.40
C ASP A 42 8.00 -15.22 1.47
N PRO A 43 7.34 -15.49 2.62
CA PRO A 43 7.20 -14.52 3.71
C PRO A 43 8.53 -13.94 4.19
N ALA A 44 9.62 -14.71 4.13
CA ALA A 44 10.93 -14.26 4.60
C ALA A 44 11.52 -13.12 3.73
N ILE A 45 11.06 -12.97 2.49
CA ILE A 45 11.52 -11.95 1.53
C ILE A 45 10.70 -10.66 1.66
N ILE A 46 9.49 -10.73 2.24
CA ILE A 46 8.59 -9.57 2.34
C ILE A 46 9.26 -8.44 3.12
N ARG A 47 9.43 -7.29 2.47
CA ARG A 47 9.86 -6.04 3.09
C ARG A 47 8.95 -4.90 2.69
N VAL A 48 8.77 -3.96 3.61
CA VAL A 48 8.08 -2.70 3.38
C VAL A 48 9.08 -1.58 3.63
N ALA A 49 9.14 -0.60 2.74
CA ALA A 49 9.84 0.65 3.03
C ALA A 49 8.85 1.81 2.95
N VAL A 50 9.01 2.78 3.83
CA VAL A 50 8.22 4.01 3.79
C VAL A 50 9.15 5.19 3.82
N ARG A 51 9.02 6.02 2.79
CA ARG A 51 9.62 7.34 2.72
C ARG A 51 8.56 8.35 3.16
N ALA A 52 8.88 9.15 4.16
CA ALA A 52 7.98 10.15 4.73
C ALA A 52 8.78 11.34 5.27
N PRO A 53 8.13 12.48 5.57
CA PRO A 53 8.79 13.59 6.24
C PRO A 53 9.40 13.15 7.57
N ALA A 54 10.63 13.60 7.87
CA ALA A 54 11.44 13.06 8.97
C ALA A 54 10.86 13.28 10.38
N MET A 55 9.89 14.20 10.52
CA MET A 55 9.16 14.38 11.78
C MET A 55 8.10 13.31 12.01
N LEU A 56 7.69 12.57 10.97
CA LEU A 56 6.79 11.43 11.09
C LEU A 56 7.60 10.17 11.43
N VAL A 57 7.12 9.46 12.44
CA VAL A 57 7.79 8.30 13.01
C VAL A 57 6.79 7.18 13.08
N ALA A 58 7.16 6.01 12.58
CA ALA A 58 6.34 4.82 12.75
C ALA A 58 6.17 4.51 14.23
N ARG A 59 4.93 4.25 14.66
CA ARG A 59 4.66 3.87 16.04
C ARG A 59 5.23 2.47 16.31
N PRO A 60 5.62 2.16 17.56
CA PRO A 60 5.92 0.78 17.95
C PRO A 60 4.75 -0.13 17.57
N ARG A 61 5.04 -1.19 16.81
CA ARG A 61 4.03 -2.13 16.25
C ARG A 61 2.97 -1.49 15.34
N GLY A 62 3.19 -0.26 14.88
CA GLY A 62 2.27 0.48 14.02
C GLY A 62 2.35 0.10 12.54
N ALA A 63 3.43 -0.56 12.11
CA ALA A 63 3.56 -1.12 10.78
C ALA A 63 3.00 -2.56 10.77
N LYS A 64 2.07 -2.85 9.85
CA LYS A 64 1.42 -4.15 9.72
C LYS A 64 1.32 -4.59 8.27
N LEU A 65 1.55 -5.87 8.04
CA LEU A 65 1.25 -6.57 6.79
C LEU A 65 -0.14 -7.19 6.91
N ILE A 66 -1.03 -6.87 5.97
CA ILE A 66 -2.35 -7.47 5.87
C ILE A 66 -2.30 -8.52 4.78
N VAL A 67 -2.59 -9.77 5.11
CA VAL A 67 -2.69 -10.86 4.14
C VAL A 67 -4.13 -11.32 4.09
N LYS A 68 -4.72 -11.30 2.89
CA LYS A 68 -6.04 -11.88 2.62
C LYS A 68 -5.90 -13.04 1.66
N GLY A 69 -6.51 -14.18 1.97
CA GLY A 69 -6.59 -15.31 1.07
C GLY A 69 -8.04 -15.67 0.79
N ARG A 70 -8.32 -15.98 -0.47
CA ARG A 70 -9.64 -16.42 -0.90
C ARG A 70 -9.73 -17.93 -0.77
N ALA A 71 -10.82 -18.40 -0.17
CA ALA A 71 -11.16 -19.80 -0.07
C ALA A 71 -12.26 -20.16 -1.09
N THR A 72 -12.33 -21.42 -1.52
CA THR A 72 -13.47 -21.92 -2.32
C THR A 72 -14.71 -22.06 -1.44
N GLN A 73 -15.90 -22.24 -2.03
CA GLN A 73 -17.23 -22.19 -1.36
C GLN A 73 -17.39 -22.96 -0.03
N SER A 74 -16.50 -23.92 0.29
CA SER A 74 -16.51 -24.71 1.52
C SER A 74 -15.52 -24.26 2.61
N ALA A 75 -14.62 -23.31 2.33
CA ALA A 75 -13.66 -22.78 3.28
C ALA A 75 -13.85 -21.26 3.41
N GLN A 76 -13.58 -20.70 4.59
CA GLN A 76 -13.80 -19.29 4.87
C GLN A 76 -12.63 -18.46 4.34
N ASP A 77 -12.92 -17.35 3.65
CA ASP A 77 -11.92 -16.33 3.36
C ASP A 77 -11.23 -15.92 4.67
N PHE A 78 -9.93 -15.66 4.59
CA PHE A 78 -9.19 -15.21 5.76
C PHE A 78 -8.56 -13.85 5.51
N GLU A 79 -8.50 -13.07 6.58
CA GLU A 79 -7.72 -11.86 6.69
C GLU A 79 -6.89 -11.95 7.98
N ARG A 80 -5.57 -11.73 7.86
CA ARG A 80 -4.65 -11.78 9.00
C ARG A 80 -3.68 -10.60 8.92
N GLU A 81 -3.46 -9.98 10.06
CA GLU A 81 -2.45 -8.92 10.22
C GLU A 81 -1.20 -9.50 10.89
N PHE A 82 -0.04 -9.16 10.36
CA PHE A 82 1.27 -9.45 10.96
C PHE A 82 1.93 -8.14 11.32
N VAL A 83 2.39 -8.02 12.57
CA VAL A 83 3.15 -6.84 12.98
C VAL A 83 4.52 -6.90 12.32
N LEU A 84 4.92 -5.80 11.69
CA LEU A 84 6.23 -5.68 11.07
C LEU A 84 7.24 -5.16 12.08
N GLU A 85 8.45 -5.70 12.00
CA GLU A 85 9.62 -5.25 12.76
C GLU A 85 10.43 -4.29 11.89
N GLN A 86 10.99 -3.24 12.50
CA GLN A 86 11.90 -2.36 11.79
C GLN A 86 13.16 -3.14 11.36
N ASP A 87 13.53 -3.01 10.09
CA ASP A 87 14.68 -3.68 9.52
C ASP A 87 15.85 -2.69 9.42
N GLU A 88 16.65 -2.62 10.48
CA GLU A 88 17.84 -1.75 10.53
C GLU A 88 19.00 -2.29 9.69
N THR A 89 18.95 -3.56 9.30
CA THR A 89 19.98 -4.22 8.49
C THR A 89 19.75 -4.05 6.99
N ALA A 90 18.51 -3.74 6.59
CA ALA A 90 18.19 -3.43 5.22
C ALA A 90 18.80 -2.09 4.82
N VAL A 91 19.90 -2.16 4.06
CA VAL A 91 20.45 -1.03 3.33
C VAL A 91 20.17 -1.30 1.86
N GLU A 92 19.25 -0.53 1.27
CA GLU A 92 18.95 -0.59 -0.16
C GLU A 92 19.47 0.68 -0.83
N PRO A 93 20.66 0.64 -1.47
CA PRO A 93 21.29 1.82 -2.06
C PRO A 93 20.39 2.55 -3.05
N VAL A 94 19.53 1.82 -3.77
CA VAL A 94 18.56 2.39 -4.71
C VAL A 94 17.55 3.28 -3.98
N LEU A 95 16.96 2.81 -2.89
CA LEU A 95 15.99 3.59 -2.11
C LEU A 95 16.66 4.75 -1.36
N LEU A 96 17.92 4.57 -0.93
CA LEU A 96 18.66 5.64 -0.27
C LEU A 96 18.91 6.84 -1.20
N ARG A 97 19.08 6.60 -2.50
CA ARG A 97 19.19 7.67 -3.50
C ARG A 97 17.89 8.43 -3.73
N GLU A 98 16.75 7.82 -3.41
CA GLU A 98 15.45 8.48 -3.50
C GLU A 98 15.14 9.38 -2.30
N ARG A 99 15.96 9.35 -1.24
CA ARG A 99 15.76 10.21 -0.07
C ARG A 99 16.10 11.67 -0.40
N SER A 100 15.17 12.57 -0.11
CA SER A 100 15.42 14.02 -0.17
C SER A 100 15.68 14.62 1.22
N THR A 101 16.21 15.85 1.26
CA THR A 101 16.42 16.58 2.51
C THR A 101 15.10 16.76 3.26
N GLY A 102 15.07 16.40 4.54
CA GLY A 102 13.87 16.49 5.37
C GLY A 102 12.96 15.26 5.32
N GLU A 103 13.32 14.22 4.57
CA GLU A 103 12.65 12.92 4.59
C GLU A 103 13.43 11.87 5.39
N ALA A 104 12.73 10.87 5.88
CA ALA A 104 13.27 9.64 6.44
C ALA A 104 12.77 8.44 5.63
N LEU A 105 13.62 7.44 5.47
CA LEU A 105 13.28 6.15 4.90
C LEU A 105 13.33 5.12 6.02
N THR A 106 12.19 4.52 6.34
CA THR A 106 12.08 3.47 7.37
C THR A 106 11.74 2.16 6.69
N MET A 107 12.52 1.12 6.98
CA MET A 107 12.33 -0.22 6.42
C MET A 107 11.79 -1.16 7.48
N PHE A 108 10.96 -2.09 7.05
CA PHE A 108 10.31 -3.08 7.89
C PHE A 108 10.35 -4.46 7.23
N ARG A 109 10.33 -5.49 8.06
CA ARG A 109 10.24 -6.89 7.68
C ARG A 109 9.19 -7.62 8.50
N ILE A 110 8.67 -8.72 7.97
CA ILE A 110 7.87 -9.62 8.79
C ILE A 110 8.73 -10.11 9.98
N SER A 111 8.11 -10.26 11.16
CA SER A 111 8.81 -10.88 12.28
C SER A 111 9.26 -12.30 11.90
N THR A 112 10.46 -12.70 12.32
CA THR A 112 10.98 -14.04 12.04
C THR A 112 10.09 -15.13 12.66
N SER A 113 9.39 -14.84 13.76
CA SER A 113 8.42 -15.77 14.36
C SER A 113 7.14 -15.93 13.53
N ASP A 114 6.78 -14.93 12.73
CA ASP A 114 5.54 -14.90 11.95
C ASP A 114 5.71 -15.53 10.55
N VAL A 115 6.96 -15.64 10.07
CA VAL A 115 7.30 -16.34 8.81
C VAL A 115 6.68 -17.75 8.74
N PRO A 116 6.90 -18.68 9.70
CA PRO A 116 6.31 -20.00 9.65
C PRO A 116 4.78 -19.98 9.76
N VAL A 117 4.21 -19.01 10.48
CA VAL A 117 2.76 -18.84 10.61
C VAL A 117 2.14 -18.51 9.24
N LEU A 118 2.70 -17.53 8.52
CA LEU A 118 2.21 -17.18 7.19
C LEU A 118 2.40 -18.33 6.19
N ARG A 119 3.54 -19.03 6.22
CA ARG A 119 3.75 -20.22 5.37
C ARG A 119 2.70 -21.31 5.64
N SER A 120 2.36 -21.54 6.90
CA SER A 120 1.32 -22.50 7.29
C SER A 120 -0.06 -22.08 6.78
N LEU A 121 -0.43 -20.79 6.88
CA LEU A 121 -1.68 -20.28 6.33
C LEU A 121 -1.74 -20.47 4.82
N GLN A 122 -0.68 -20.10 4.10
CA GLN A 122 -0.61 -20.32 2.65
C GLN A 122 -0.76 -21.80 2.30
N ALA A 123 -0.11 -22.71 3.04
CA ALA A 123 -0.22 -24.15 2.81
C ALA A 123 -1.64 -24.67 3.03
N GLN A 124 -2.30 -24.26 4.12
CA GLN A 124 -3.68 -24.63 4.42
C GLN A 124 -4.63 -24.14 3.31
N THR A 125 -4.47 -22.89 2.85
CA THR A 125 -5.30 -22.33 1.79
C THR A 125 -5.07 -23.03 0.45
N ARG A 126 -3.82 -23.35 0.10
CA ARG A 126 -3.51 -24.14 -1.11
C ARG A 126 -4.12 -25.54 -1.04
N SER A 127 -4.06 -26.20 0.11
CA SER A 127 -4.70 -27.52 0.29
C SER A 127 -6.22 -27.46 0.17
N ALA A 128 -6.85 -26.37 0.63
CA ALA A 128 -8.29 -26.19 0.56
C ALA A 128 -8.82 -25.80 -0.85
N THR A 129 -8.02 -25.06 -1.62
CA THR A 129 -8.47 -24.44 -2.89
C THR A 129 -7.77 -24.97 -4.15
N GLY A 130 -6.71 -25.77 -3.97
CA GLY A 130 -5.88 -26.29 -5.06
C GLY A 130 -5.23 -25.18 -5.89
N ALA A 131 -5.21 -25.37 -7.22
CA ALA A 131 -4.63 -24.43 -8.18
C ALA A 131 -5.33 -23.06 -8.25
N LYS A 132 -6.43 -22.84 -7.49
CA LYS A 132 -7.17 -21.58 -7.44
C LYS A 132 -6.81 -20.70 -6.23
N ALA A 133 -5.85 -21.12 -5.41
CA ALA A 133 -5.39 -20.34 -4.27
C ALA A 133 -4.87 -18.97 -4.74
N THR A 134 -5.57 -17.89 -4.35
CA THR A 134 -5.16 -16.52 -4.65
C THR A 134 -5.31 -15.67 -3.40
N GLY A 135 -4.41 -14.70 -3.25
CA GLY A 135 -4.44 -13.79 -2.12
C GLY A 135 -3.90 -12.42 -2.46
N SER A 136 -4.17 -11.48 -1.56
CA SER A 136 -3.72 -10.09 -1.66
C SER A 136 -2.90 -9.69 -0.45
N ILE A 137 -1.98 -8.76 -0.67
CA ILE A 137 -1.11 -8.18 0.34
C ILE A 137 -1.45 -6.70 0.45
N GLY A 138 -1.68 -6.25 1.67
CA GLY A 138 -1.83 -4.85 2.05
C GLY A 138 -0.79 -4.45 3.08
N VAL A 139 -0.57 -3.15 3.22
CA VAL A 139 0.29 -2.57 4.25
C VAL A 139 -0.51 -1.51 4.98
N LYS A 140 -0.50 -1.56 6.31
CA LYS A 140 -0.99 -0.50 7.18
C LYS A 140 0.20 0.09 7.92
N LEU A 141 0.27 1.42 7.97
CA LEU A 141 1.26 2.13 8.76
C LEU A 141 0.57 3.14 9.67
N GLU A 142 0.86 3.05 10.96
CA GLU A 142 0.49 4.03 11.97
C GLU A 142 1.73 4.84 12.34
N ALA A 143 1.62 6.17 12.33
CA ALA A 143 2.71 7.07 12.62
C ALA A 143 2.33 8.07 13.73
N CYS A 144 3.33 8.71 14.31
CA CYS A 144 3.20 9.86 15.21
C CYS A 144 4.16 10.97 14.75
N ARG A 145 3.95 12.20 15.22
CA ARG A 145 4.80 13.35 14.90
C ARG A 145 5.67 13.78 16.09
N ARG A 146 6.97 13.99 15.85
CA ARG A 146 7.93 14.53 16.84
C ARG A 146 7.88 16.06 17.00
N GLY A 147 6.99 16.74 16.27
CA GLY A 147 6.90 18.20 16.28
C GLY A 147 5.68 18.71 15.52
N PRO A 148 5.59 20.02 15.25
CA PRO A 148 4.56 20.57 14.38
C PRO A 148 4.73 20.03 12.96
N LEU A 149 3.61 19.81 12.26
CA LEU A 149 3.63 19.42 10.86
C LEU A 149 4.12 20.60 10.00
N PRO A 150 5.07 20.39 9.08
CA PRO A 150 5.57 21.46 8.21
C PRO A 150 4.44 22.00 7.33
N ALA A 151 4.54 23.28 6.95
CA ALA A 151 3.64 23.84 5.95
C ALA A 151 3.84 23.14 4.59
N GLY A 152 2.77 23.07 3.79
CA GLY A 152 2.79 22.42 2.48
C GLY A 152 2.57 20.90 2.53
N PRO A 153 2.79 20.20 1.39
CA PRO A 153 2.44 18.79 1.22
C PRO A 153 3.12 17.86 2.24
N LEU A 154 2.39 16.84 2.69
CA LEU A 154 2.91 15.76 3.54
C LEU A 154 3.04 14.49 2.69
N LEU A 155 4.07 14.46 1.85
CA LEU A 155 4.27 13.40 0.87
C LEU A 155 4.79 12.12 1.51
N THR A 156 4.12 11.01 1.24
CA THR A 156 4.58 9.67 1.63
C THR A 156 4.71 8.78 0.40
N THR A 157 5.69 7.89 0.43
CA THR A 157 5.82 6.81 -0.57
C THR A 157 6.01 5.49 0.16
N THR A 158 5.16 4.52 -0.16
CA THR A 158 5.27 3.15 0.34
C THR A 158 5.81 2.26 -0.76
N TYR A 159 6.82 1.46 -0.42
CA TYR A 159 7.43 0.48 -1.28
C TYR A 159 7.25 -0.92 -0.69
N LEU A 160 7.12 -1.91 -1.55
CA LEU A 160 6.98 -3.31 -1.18
C LEU A 160 8.00 -4.13 -1.97
N LYS A 161 8.72 -5.00 -1.26
CA LYS A 161 9.59 -6.02 -1.86
C LYS A 161 8.95 -7.37 -1.58
N LEU A 162 8.56 -8.05 -2.65
CA LEU A 162 7.98 -9.40 -2.60
C LEU A 162 8.82 -10.42 -3.36
N ASP A 163 9.83 -9.94 -4.07
CA ASP A 163 10.70 -10.76 -4.92
C ASP A 163 12.13 -10.20 -4.85
N VAL A 164 13.12 -11.10 -4.89
CA VAL A 164 14.52 -10.71 -4.75
C VAL A 164 15.02 -9.97 -5.97
N GLU A 165 14.64 -10.42 -7.18
CA GLU A 165 15.10 -9.86 -8.45
C GLU A 165 14.40 -8.54 -8.75
N ALA A 166 13.08 -8.48 -8.52
CA ALA A 166 12.28 -7.29 -8.80
C ALA A 166 12.59 -6.13 -7.85
N GLY A 167 13.15 -6.43 -6.68
CA GLY A 167 13.52 -5.47 -5.64
C GLY A 167 12.31 -4.77 -5.01
N PHE A 168 12.56 -3.58 -4.45
CA PHE A 168 11.48 -2.73 -3.95
C PHE A 168 10.70 -2.08 -5.09
N VAL A 169 9.38 -2.14 -5.00
CA VAL A 169 8.45 -1.56 -5.96
C VAL A 169 7.57 -0.54 -5.24
N PRO A 170 7.44 0.71 -5.71
CA PRO A 170 6.53 1.67 -5.10
C PRO A 170 5.09 1.23 -5.34
N VAL A 171 4.34 1.03 -4.24
CA VAL A 171 2.91 0.67 -4.29
C VAL A 171 2.03 1.91 -4.21
N LEU A 172 2.47 2.91 -3.46
CA LEU A 172 1.83 4.21 -3.32
C LEU A 172 2.94 5.26 -3.37
N ALA A 173 2.90 6.16 -4.35
CA ALA A 173 3.93 7.16 -4.59
C ALA A 173 3.40 8.57 -4.41
N ALA A 174 4.17 9.38 -3.67
CA ALA A 174 3.90 10.80 -3.42
C ALA A 174 2.47 11.09 -2.96
N VAL A 175 1.92 10.25 -2.07
CA VAL A 175 0.60 10.48 -1.45
C VAL A 175 0.72 11.67 -0.51
N ASP A 176 -0.03 12.73 -0.79
CA ASP A 176 -0.09 13.90 0.10
C ASP A 176 -1.15 13.69 1.18
N LEU A 177 -0.71 13.37 2.40
CA LEU A 177 -1.63 13.13 3.52
C LEU A 177 -2.55 14.32 3.81
N ARG A 178 -2.16 15.56 3.49
CA ARG A 178 -3.03 16.74 3.66
C ARG A 178 -4.16 16.81 2.63
N ARG A 179 -4.04 16.11 1.51
CA ARG A 179 -5.09 16.01 0.48
C ARG A 179 -6.02 14.84 0.73
N GLU A 180 -5.51 13.78 1.35
CA GLU A 180 -6.28 12.57 1.67
C GLU A 180 -7.05 12.69 2.98
N LEU A 181 -6.54 13.47 3.94
CA LEU A 181 -7.12 13.62 5.28
C LEU A 181 -7.46 15.08 5.55
N ASP A 182 -8.64 15.32 6.13
CA ASP A 182 -8.97 16.63 6.67
C ASP A 182 -8.13 16.95 7.93
N ALA A 183 -8.17 18.21 8.38
CA ALA A 183 -7.34 18.65 9.51
C ALA A 183 -7.62 17.87 10.81
N LYS A 184 -8.85 17.45 11.07
CA LYS A 184 -9.19 16.68 12.28
C LYS A 184 -8.68 15.25 12.15
N GLN A 185 -8.86 14.64 10.99
CA GLN A 185 -8.33 13.31 10.69
C GLN A 185 -6.81 13.30 10.78
N LEU A 186 -6.14 14.33 10.26
CA LEU A 186 -4.68 14.43 10.31
C LEU A 186 -4.15 14.47 11.74
N GLU A 187 -4.82 15.18 12.66
CA GLU A 187 -4.43 15.20 14.09
C GLU A 187 -4.69 13.85 14.79
N VAL A 188 -5.74 13.12 14.40
CA VAL A 188 -6.06 11.79 14.94
C VAL A 188 -5.09 10.73 14.43
N GLU A 189 -4.78 10.76 13.13
CA GLU A 189 -3.90 9.78 12.46
C GLU A 189 -2.42 10.05 12.72
N LEU A 190 -2.03 11.31 12.97
CA LEU A 190 -0.66 11.73 13.28
C LEU A 190 -0.58 12.46 14.63
N PRO A 191 -0.89 11.77 15.75
CA PRO A 191 -0.78 12.38 17.07
C PRO A 191 0.69 12.68 17.42
N PRO A 192 0.96 13.56 18.39
CA PRO A 192 2.30 13.71 18.95
C PRO A 192 2.87 12.36 19.42
N CYS A 193 4.16 12.13 19.21
CA CYS A 193 4.82 10.95 19.76
C CYS A 193 4.88 11.05 21.30
N SER A 194 4.53 9.94 21.97
CA SER A 194 4.62 9.75 23.43
C SER A 194 5.97 9.24 23.87
#